data_AF-A0A2N0RHM4-F1
#
_entry.id   AF-A0A2N0RHM4-F1
#
_cell.length_a   1.000
_cell.length_b   1.000
_cell.length_c   1.000
_cell.angle_alpha   90.00
_cell.angle_beta   90.00
_cell.angle_gamma   90.00
#
_symmetry.space_group_name_H-M   'P 1'
#
loop_
_entity.id
_entity.type
_entity.pdbx_description
1 polymer ?
#
loop_
_entity_poly.entity_id
_entity_poly.type
_entity_poly.pdbx_seq_one_letter_code
_entity_poly.pdbx_strand_id
1 'polypeptide(L)'
;SYHVYNLKNKERVRKDEEKAKQEAAAKEERSHIAEREHRLSVLRQRAKQRQTGIETTKDEQQEEKSNQDMSIQTVKNTDSIQGHINFWADIEKESLAVVSTNPEYEAEKKAKEKKWEKQFTMYLGDVVKEQKPWYTRVESEFEKQYKEERMNRYKDEGTTTIGDPLLTMKSKLDANSKNKNKNKNEAHEKREKRDRSSNGSNSEALSTSSIEKLRAERLAREKKEHLRVQKLLNPNLVAESGSTGRYNSQFNPDATKAAHELSELSSLDNSDKYNNRYRSRRYRPY
;
A
#
# COMPACT_ATOMS: atom_id res chain seq x y z
N SER A 1 37.53 -20.49 -20.14
CA SER A 1 36.89 -21.15 -18.99
C SER A 1 35.46 -21.51 -19.35
N TYR A 2 35.08 -22.77 -19.14
CA TYR A 2 33.72 -23.29 -19.39
C TYR A 2 32.74 -23.01 -18.24
N HIS A 3 33.17 -22.25 -17.23
CA HIS A 3 32.34 -22.00 -16.06
C HIS A 3 31.14 -21.11 -16.40
N VAL A 4 29.94 -21.66 -16.27
CA VAL A 4 28.66 -21.04 -16.68
C VAL A 4 28.44 -19.69 -16.01
N TYR A 5 28.86 -19.55 -14.75
CA TYR A 5 28.62 -18.33 -13.98
C TYR A 5 29.58 -17.17 -14.33
N ASN A 6 30.60 -17.40 -15.15
CA ASN A 6 31.50 -16.33 -15.57
C ASN A 6 30.74 -15.27 -16.39
N LEU A 7 30.95 -14.00 -16.06
CA LEU A 7 30.31 -12.86 -16.73
C LEU A 7 30.47 -12.92 -18.26
N LYS A 8 31.67 -13.26 -18.76
CA LYS A 8 31.92 -13.39 -20.21
C LYS A 8 31.09 -14.49 -20.87
N ASN A 9 30.76 -15.56 -20.15
CA ASN A 9 29.95 -16.65 -20.67
C ASN A 9 28.46 -16.29 -20.65
N LYS A 10 27.99 -15.61 -19.58
CA LYS A 10 26.64 -15.07 -19.51
C LYS A 10 26.37 -14.05 -20.63
N GLU A 11 27.33 -13.17 -20.91
CA GLU A 11 27.21 -12.20 -22.02
C GLU A 11 27.16 -12.88 -23.39
N ARG A 12 27.91 -13.97 -23.58
CA ARG A 12 27.83 -14.75 -24.83
C ARG A 12 26.45 -15.38 -25.00
N VAL A 13 25.93 -16.03 -23.96
CA VAL A 13 24.58 -16.61 -23.97
C VAL A 13 23.53 -15.55 -24.27
N ARG A 14 23.63 -14.38 -23.63
CA ARG A 14 22.70 -13.27 -23.89
C ARG A 14 22.72 -12.81 -25.35
N LYS A 15 23.92 -12.69 -25.96
CA LYS A 15 24.03 -12.35 -27.38
C LYS A 15 23.44 -13.43 -28.29
N ASP A 16 23.64 -14.69 -27.96
CA ASP A 16 23.10 -15.81 -28.71
C ASP A 16 21.56 -15.87 -28.60
N GLU A 17 21.01 -15.64 -27.41
CA GLU A 17 19.57 -15.52 -27.15
C GLU A 17 18.95 -14.32 -27.89
N GLU A 18 19.59 -13.15 -27.84
CA GLU A 18 19.15 -11.95 -28.56
C GLU A 18 19.17 -12.18 -30.07
N LYS A 19 20.22 -12.83 -30.60
CA LYS A 19 20.31 -13.20 -32.02
C LYS A 19 19.24 -14.20 -32.42
N ALA A 20 19.00 -15.23 -31.61
CA ALA A 20 17.96 -16.22 -31.86
C ALA A 20 16.56 -15.57 -31.89
N LYS A 21 16.30 -14.64 -30.98
CA LYS A 21 15.04 -13.88 -30.93
C LYS A 21 14.86 -12.98 -32.17
N GLN A 22 15.92 -12.30 -32.62
CA GLN A 22 15.88 -11.48 -33.84
C GLN A 22 15.63 -12.33 -35.08
N GLU A 23 16.27 -13.50 -35.19
CA GLU A 23 16.07 -14.40 -36.32
C GLU A 23 14.65 -14.98 -36.34
N ALA A 24 14.08 -15.33 -35.18
CA ALA A 24 12.70 -15.77 -35.07
C ALA A 24 11.70 -14.68 -35.52
N ALA A 25 11.88 -13.45 -35.04
CA ALA A 25 11.05 -12.32 -35.45
C ALA A 25 11.16 -12.04 -36.96
N ALA A 26 12.38 -12.08 -37.52
CA ALA A 26 12.58 -11.88 -38.95
C ALA A 26 11.92 -12.98 -39.80
N LYS A 27 11.87 -14.23 -39.31
CA LYS A 27 11.14 -15.33 -39.98
C LYS A 27 9.63 -15.10 -39.94
N GLU A 28 9.10 -14.67 -38.80
CA GLU A 28 7.69 -14.36 -38.64
C GLU A 28 7.26 -13.20 -39.56
N GLU A 29 8.03 -12.12 -39.60
CA GLU A 29 7.78 -10.99 -40.50
C GLU A 29 7.78 -11.43 -41.97
N ARG A 30 8.72 -12.31 -42.36
CA ARG A 30 8.74 -12.89 -43.71
C ARG A 30 7.50 -13.71 -44.00
N SER A 31 7.02 -14.52 -43.05
CA SER A 31 5.76 -15.26 -43.23
C SER A 31 4.56 -14.33 -43.38
N HIS A 32 4.45 -13.29 -42.56
CA HIS A 32 3.37 -12.30 -42.64
C HIS A 32 3.40 -11.51 -43.96
N ILE A 33 4.58 -11.17 -44.46
CA ILE A 33 4.73 -10.53 -45.78
C ILE A 33 4.28 -11.49 -46.88
N ALA A 34 4.77 -12.73 -46.87
CA ALA A 34 4.40 -13.73 -47.87
C ALA A 34 2.89 -14.01 -47.90
N GLU A 35 2.24 -14.09 -46.73
CA GLU A 35 0.79 -14.27 -46.64
C GLU A 35 0.02 -13.07 -47.21
N ARG A 36 0.46 -11.85 -46.89
CA ARG A 36 -0.12 -10.61 -47.45
C ARG A 36 0.03 -10.56 -48.96
N GLU A 37 1.22 -10.87 -49.48
CA GLU A 37 1.49 -10.90 -50.92
C GLU A 37 0.67 -11.98 -51.64
N HIS A 38 0.57 -13.17 -51.04
CA HIS A 38 -0.26 -14.26 -51.57
C HIS A 38 -1.73 -13.85 -51.64
N ARG A 39 -2.27 -13.31 -50.55
CA ARG A 39 -3.66 -12.81 -50.50
C ARG A 39 -3.91 -11.75 -51.56
N LEU A 40 -2.98 -10.80 -51.73
CA LEU A 40 -3.08 -9.78 -52.78
C LEU A 40 -3.02 -10.39 -54.19
N SER A 41 -2.18 -11.39 -54.41
CA SER A 41 -2.09 -12.11 -55.68
C SER A 41 -3.42 -12.77 -56.04
N VAL A 42 -4.02 -13.50 -55.09
CA VAL A 42 -5.34 -14.15 -55.26
C VAL A 42 -6.42 -13.12 -55.55
N LEU A 43 -6.47 -12.01 -54.81
CA LEU A 43 -7.43 -10.92 -55.05
C LEU A 43 -7.25 -10.29 -56.44
N ARG A 44 -6.00 -10.06 -56.87
CA ARG A 44 -5.68 -9.54 -58.20
C ARG A 44 -6.10 -10.52 -59.31
N GLN A 45 -5.87 -11.82 -59.13
CA GLN A 45 -6.31 -12.84 -60.08
C GLN A 45 -7.84 -12.85 -60.19
N ARG A 46 -8.55 -12.85 -59.05
CA ARG A 46 -10.02 -12.80 -59.01
C ARG A 46 -10.58 -11.53 -59.65
N ALA A 47 -9.94 -10.38 -59.43
CA ALA A 47 -10.33 -9.12 -60.06
C ALA A 47 -10.14 -9.16 -61.59
N LYS A 48 -9.02 -9.72 -62.07
CA LYS A 48 -8.78 -9.91 -63.51
C LYS A 48 -9.84 -10.82 -64.15
N GLN A 49 -10.18 -11.94 -63.52
CA GLN A 49 -11.23 -12.86 -64.02
C GLN A 49 -12.58 -12.15 -64.17
N ARG A 50 -12.96 -11.31 -63.19
CA ARG A 50 -14.18 -10.49 -63.25
C ARG A 50 -14.15 -9.51 -64.42
N GLN A 51 -13.01 -8.87 -64.67
CA GLN A 51 -12.86 -7.91 -65.78
C GLN A 51 -12.90 -8.58 -67.15
N THR A 52 -12.34 -9.78 -67.29
CA THR A 52 -12.31 -10.50 -68.57
C THR A 52 -13.63 -11.18 -68.91
N GLY A 53 -14.63 -11.17 -68.03
CA GLY A 53 -15.94 -11.82 -68.25
C GLY A 53 -15.85 -13.34 -68.40
N ILE A 54 -14.72 -13.93 -68.01
CA ILE A 54 -14.49 -15.38 -68.06
C ILE A 54 -14.92 -15.94 -66.71
N GLU A 55 -16.19 -16.35 -66.63
CA GLU A 55 -16.69 -17.15 -65.52
C GLU A 55 -16.12 -18.57 -65.63
N THR A 56 -14.88 -18.77 -65.16
CA THR A 56 -14.40 -20.13 -64.90
C THR A 56 -15.12 -20.66 -63.67
N THR A 57 -16.21 -21.38 -63.92
CA THR A 57 -16.94 -22.23 -62.97
C THR A 57 -16.09 -23.44 -62.57
N LYS A 58 -15.09 -23.22 -61.72
CA LYS A 58 -14.48 -24.28 -60.91
C LYS A 58 -14.06 -23.68 -59.57
N ASP A 59 -15.00 -23.68 -58.65
CA ASP A 59 -14.82 -24.20 -57.29
C ASP A 59 -16.13 -24.00 -56.52
N GLU A 60 -16.98 -25.02 -56.61
CA GLU A 60 -17.93 -25.33 -55.56
C GLU A 60 -17.13 -25.85 -54.36
N GLN A 61 -17.16 -25.13 -53.23
CA GLN A 61 -17.82 -25.59 -52.00
C GLN A 61 -17.53 -24.62 -50.83
N GLN A 62 -18.61 -24.27 -50.11
CA GLN A 62 -18.71 -23.58 -48.82
C GLN A 62 -18.55 -22.04 -48.88
N GLU A 63 -19.54 -21.19 -48.56
CA GLU A 63 -20.72 -21.32 -47.70
C GLU A 63 -21.90 -20.46 -48.20
N GLU A 64 -23.09 -20.92 -47.83
CA GLU A 64 -24.40 -20.42 -48.24
C GLU A 64 -24.89 -19.19 -47.44
N LYS A 65 -25.79 -18.44 -48.10
CA LYS A 65 -26.92 -17.66 -47.55
C LYS A 65 -26.63 -16.30 -46.89
N SER A 66 -26.90 -15.24 -47.64
CA SER A 66 -28.10 -14.42 -47.42
C SER A 66 -28.26 -13.36 -48.52
N ASN A 67 -29.12 -13.68 -49.49
CA ASN A 67 -29.79 -12.65 -50.28
C ASN A 67 -30.83 -11.99 -49.37
N GLN A 68 -30.63 -10.72 -49.05
CA GLN A 68 -31.73 -9.83 -48.73
C GLN A 68 -31.57 -8.58 -49.58
N ASP A 69 -32.46 -8.48 -50.56
CA ASP A 69 -32.81 -7.24 -51.24
C ASP A 69 -33.14 -6.18 -50.19
N MET A 70 -32.34 -5.12 -50.13
CA MET A 70 -32.71 -3.90 -49.42
C MET A 70 -32.76 -2.75 -50.42
N SER A 71 -34.00 -2.38 -50.69
CA SER A 71 -34.44 -1.25 -51.50
C SER A 71 -33.59 0.00 -51.31
N ILE A 72 -33.16 0.55 -52.43
CA ILE A 72 -32.54 1.86 -52.57
C ILE A 72 -33.55 2.93 -52.10
N GLN A 73 -33.41 3.39 -50.85
CA GLN A 73 -34.04 4.62 -50.39
C GLN A 73 -33.09 5.78 -50.68
N THR A 74 -33.42 6.54 -51.72
CA THR A 74 -32.81 7.80 -52.08
C THR A 74 -33.16 8.87 -51.04
N VAL A 75 -32.36 8.96 -49.97
CA VAL A 75 -32.36 10.13 -49.10
C VAL A 75 -31.48 11.23 -49.71
N LYS A 76 -32.13 12.36 -49.96
CA LYS A 76 -31.58 13.59 -50.50
C LYS A 76 -30.64 14.24 -49.47
N ASN A 77 -29.33 14.00 -49.57
CA ASN A 77 -28.34 14.83 -48.89
C ASN A 77 -27.69 15.74 -49.94
N THR A 78 -28.34 16.88 -50.19
CA THR A 78 -27.85 17.96 -51.03
C THR A 78 -27.03 18.94 -50.18
N ASP A 79 -25.79 18.59 -49.85
CA ASP A 79 -24.85 19.54 -49.23
C ASP A 79 -23.44 19.35 -49.82
N SER A 80 -23.27 19.61 -51.11
CA SER A 80 -21.95 19.91 -51.66
C SER A 80 -22.06 20.81 -52.87
N ILE A 81 -21.92 22.12 -52.66
CA ILE A 81 -21.76 23.11 -53.73
C ILE A 81 -20.43 22.92 -54.49
N GLN A 82 -19.54 22.01 -54.07
CA GLN A 82 -18.27 21.78 -54.77
C GLN A 82 -17.67 20.37 -54.54
N GLY A 83 -18.18 19.38 -55.28
CA GLY A 83 -17.33 18.38 -55.94
C GLY A 83 -16.99 17.03 -55.30
N HIS A 84 -17.40 16.70 -54.07
CA HIS A 84 -17.23 15.32 -53.57
C HIS A 84 -18.39 14.89 -52.67
N ILE A 85 -19.12 13.86 -53.11
CA ILE A 85 -20.16 13.20 -52.32
C ILE A 85 -19.46 12.08 -51.56
N ASN A 86 -19.28 12.27 -50.24
CA ASN A 86 -18.69 11.25 -49.40
C ASN A 86 -19.79 10.26 -48.96
N PHE A 87 -19.95 9.18 -49.73
CA PHE A 87 -20.93 8.10 -49.47
C PHE A 87 -20.73 7.41 -48.11
N TRP A 88 -19.56 7.58 -47.52
CA TRP A 88 -19.15 6.95 -46.27
C TRP A 88 -19.15 7.91 -45.09
N ALA A 89 -19.58 9.17 -45.27
CA ALA A 89 -19.51 10.17 -44.21
C ALA A 89 -20.23 9.76 -42.92
N ASP A 90 -21.36 9.06 -43.06
CA ASP A 90 -22.15 8.61 -41.91
C ASP A 90 -21.47 7.41 -41.22
N ILE A 91 -20.87 6.51 -41.99
CA ILE A 91 -20.13 5.34 -41.49
C ILE A 91 -18.79 5.77 -40.87
N GLU A 92 -18.10 6.77 -41.44
CA GLU A 92 -16.87 7.32 -40.91
C GLU A 92 -17.11 8.00 -39.56
N LYS A 93 -18.19 8.79 -39.44
CA LYS A 93 -18.58 9.42 -38.16
C LYS A 93 -18.97 8.39 -37.10
N GLU A 94 -19.70 7.33 -37.47
CA GLU A 94 -19.98 6.21 -36.56
C GLU A 94 -18.72 5.43 -36.19
N SER A 95 -17.81 5.19 -37.14
CA SER A 95 -16.53 4.52 -36.88
C SER A 95 -15.59 5.35 -36.00
N LEU A 96 -15.60 6.68 -36.12
CA LEU A 96 -14.87 7.60 -35.24
C LEU A 96 -15.46 7.63 -33.83
N ALA A 97 -16.79 7.45 -33.70
CA ALA A 97 -17.44 7.34 -32.39
C ALA A 97 -17.17 5.98 -31.71
N VAL A 98 -17.06 4.90 -32.49
CA VAL A 98 -16.70 3.55 -31.99
C VAL A 98 -15.19 3.40 -31.77
N VAL A 99 -14.37 4.10 -32.55
CA VAL A 99 -12.93 4.34 -32.32
C VAL A 99 -12.77 5.56 -31.40
N SER A 100 -13.71 5.76 -30.47
CA SER A 100 -13.41 6.43 -29.20
C SER A 100 -12.26 5.65 -28.57
N THR A 101 -11.08 6.24 -28.65
CA THR A 101 -9.81 5.62 -28.32
C THR A 101 -9.85 5.00 -26.93
N ASN A 102 -9.35 3.77 -26.81
CA ASN A 102 -9.20 3.15 -25.51
C ASN A 102 -8.23 4.03 -24.69
N PRO A 103 -8.69 4.71 -23.62
CA PRO A 103 -7.85 5.62 -22.86
C PRO A 103 -6.64 4.91 -22.25
N GLU A 104 -6.76 3.60 -21.99
CA GLU A 104 -5.67 2.77 -21.51
C GLU A 104 -4.58 2.58 -22.57
N TYR A 105 -4.95 2.46 -23.85
CA TYR A 105 -4.00 2.27 -24.95
C TYR A 105 -3.20 3.54 -25.24
N GLU A 106 -3.84 4.71 -25.21
CA GLU A 106 -3.14 6.00 -25.35
C GLU A 106 -2.22 6.25 -24.15
N ALA A 107 -2.67 5.91 -22.94
CA ALA A 107 -1.85 6.00 -21.75
C ALA A 107 -0.63 5.05 -21.85
N GLU A 108 -0.80 3.84 -22.36
CA GLU A 108 0.29 2.89 -22.56
C GLU A 108 1.28 3.37 -23.62
N LYS A 109 0.79 3.90 -24.75
CA LYS A 109 1.64 4.47 -25.81
C LYS A 109 2.44 5.67 -25.30
N LYS A 110 1.80 6.59 -24.58
CA LYS A 110 2.46 7.75 -23.95
C LYS A 110 3.45 7.32 -22.87
N ALA A 111 3.18 6.23 -22.14
CA ALA A 111 4.12 5.68 -21.18
C ALA A 111 5.35 5.04 -21.85
N LYS A 112 5.15 4.37 -23.00
CA LYS A 112 6.25 3.83 -23.82
C LYS A 112 7.11 4.95 -24.40
N GLU A 113 6.49 5.98 -24.97
CA GLU A 113 7.18 7.18 -25.48
C GLU A 113 7.97 7.87 -24.37
N LYS A 114 7.36 8.13 -23.20
CA LYS A 114 8.08 8.69 -22.03
C LYS A 114 9.24 7.83 -21.56
N LYS A 115 9.13 6.50 -21.61
CA LYS A 115 10.25 5.59 -21.26
C LYS A 115 11.36 5.69 -22.30
N TRP A 116 11.02 5.76 -23.58
CA TRP A 116 11.97 5.88 -24.67
C TRP A 116 12.67 7.25 -24.66
N GLU A 117 11.92 8.33 -24.48
CA GLU A 117 12.43 9.67 -24.25
C GLU A 117 13.34 9.70 -23.03
N LYS A 118 12.97 9.08 -21.90
CA LYS A 118 13.88 8.96 -20.74
C LYS A 118 15.16 8.17 -21.02
N GLN A 119 15.13 7.21 -21.94
CA GLN A 119 16.33 6.47 -22.36
C GLN A 119 17.25 7.32 -23.25
N PHE A 120 16.67 8.17 -24.11
CA PHE A 120 17.44 9.00 -25.05
C PHE A 120 17.79 10.39 -24.52
N THR A 121 16.97 10.93 -23.63
CA THR A 121 17.11 12.26 -23.03
C THR A 121 17.43 12.10 -21.55
N MET A 122 18.67 12.40 -21.18
CA MET A 122 19.05 12.53 -19.77
C MET A 122 18.49 13.85 -19.23
N TYR A 123 17.30 13.81 -18.62
CA TYR A 123 16.81 14.92 -17.83
C TYR A 123 17.69 15.07 -16.59
N LEU A 124 18.65 16.00 -16.66
CA LEU A 124 19.64 16.26 -15.61
C LEU A 124 19.02 16.64 -14.25
N GLY A 125 17.75 17.07 -14.25
CA GLY A 125 17.00 17.45 -13.04
C GLY A 125 16.47 16.29 -12.19
N ASP A 126 16.29 15.10 -12.76
CA ASP A 126 15.78 13.93 -12.00
C ASP A 126 16.91 13.17 -11.29
N VAL A 127 18.13 13.21 -11.83
CA VAL A 127 19.32 12.58 -11.23
C VAL A 127 19.72 13.24 -9.91
N VAL A 128 19.45 14.55 -9.75
CA VAL A 128 19.85 15.32 -8.56
C VAL A 128 18.92 15.08 -7.36
N LYS A 129 17.66 14.67 -7.57
CA LYS A 129 16.71 14.45 -6.47
C LYS A 129 16.99 13.16 -5.70
N GLU A 130 17.57 12.15 -6.33
CA GLU A 130 17.78 10.83 -5.73
C GLU A 130 19.23 10.54 -5.33
N GLN A 131 20.20 11.26 -5.89
CA GLN A 131 21.61 11.08 -5.55
C GLN A 131 21.94 11.91 -4.30
N LYS A 132 21.60 11.38 -3.12
CA LYS A 132 22.26 11.81 -1.87
C LYS A 132 23.77 11.57 -2.06
N PRO A 133 24.61 12.61 -2.12
CA PRO A 133 26.02 12.43 -2.42
C PRO A 133 26.70 11.56 -1.35
N TRP A 134 27.73 10.80 -1.72
CA TRP A 134 28.38 9.82 -0.85
C TRP A 134 28.82 10.37 0.51
N TYR A 135 29.13 11.67 0.60
CA TYR A 135 29.48 12.38 1.84
C TYR A 135 28.28 12.75 2.73
N THR A 136 27.05 12.75 2.21
CA THR A 136 25.81 12.82 3.03
C THR A 136 25.40 11.45 3.59
N ARG A 137 26.05 10.37 3.13
CA ARG A 137 25.89 9.01 3.63
C ARG A 137 26.81 8.74 4.82
N VAL A 138 26.92 9.69 5.73
CA VAL A 138 27.40 9.37 7.08
C VAL A 138 26.19 8.85 7.83
N GLU A 139 25.85 7.58 7.62
CA GLU A 139 25.07 6.87 8.62
C GLU A 139 25.93 6.93 9.89
N SER A 140 25.50 7.73 10.86
CA SER A 140 26.13 7.79 12.18
C SER A 140 26.32 6.35 12.67
N GLU A 141 27.47 6.03 13.27
CA GLU A 141 27.71 4.68 13.81
C GLU A 141 26.58 4.24 14.74
N PHE A 142 25.95 5.20 15.44
CA PHE A 142 24.73 5.02 16.22
C PHE A 142 23.54 4.47 15.40
N GLU A 143 23.35 4.92 14.17
CA GLU A 143 22.23 4.50 13.32
C GLU A 143 22.45 3.10 12.74
N LYS A 144 23.71 2.74 12.48
CA LYS A 144 24.09 1.36 12.11
C LYS A 144 23.89 0.42 13.29
N GLN A 145 24.40 0.78 14.47
CA GLN A 145 24.21 0.01 15.70
C GLN A 145 22.73 -0.16 16.04
N TYR A 146 21.93 0.89 15.92
CA TYR A 146 20.49 0.82 16.18
C TYR A 146 19.74 -0.10 15.20
N LYS A 147 20.09 -0.05 13.90
CA LYS A 147 19.52 -0.96 12.89
C LYS A 147 19.93 -2.41 13.15
N GLU A 148 21.19 -2.65 13.50
CA GLU A 148 21.72 -3.99 13.76
C GLU A 148 21.13 -4.60 15.04
N GLU A 149 21.07 -3.82 16.12
CA GLU A 149 20.42 -4.23 17.37
C GLU A 149 18.91 -4.51 17.16
N ARG A 150 18.22 -3.66 16.38
CA ARG A 150 16.82 -3.90 16.00
C ARG A 150 16.66 -5.20 15.22
N MET A 151 17.55 -5.48 14.28
CA MET A 151 17.49 -6.72 13.47
C MET A 151 17.81 -7.96 14.30
N ASN A 152 18.70 -7.86 15.29
CA ASN A 152 18.98 -8.96 16.22
C ASN A 152 17.79 -9.24 17.15
N ARG A 153 17.11 -8.20 17.67
CA ARG A 153 15.88 -8.37 18.45
C ARG A 153 14.80 -9.16 17.69
N TYR A 154 14.57 -8.84 16.41
CA TYR A 154 13.59 -9.59 15.60
C TYR A 154 13.98 -11.05 15.34
N LYS A 155 15.28 -11.35 15.21
CA LYS A 155 15.77 -12.72 15.04
C LYS A 155 15.65 -13.53 16.32
N ASP A 156 16.01 -12.93 17.45
CA ASP A 156 15.95 -13.58 18.76
C ASP A 156 14.51 -13.80 19.20
N GLU A 157 13.60 -12.85 18.94
CA GLU A 157 12.16 -13.04 19.17
C GLU A 157 11.63 -14.19 18.31
N GLY A 158 12.00 -14.28 17.03
CA GLY A 158 11.55 -15.38 16.17
C GLY A 158 12.05 -16.76 16.63
N THR A 159 13.33 -16.87 17.00
CA THR A 159 13.91 -18.17 17.41
C THR A 159 13.50 -18.59 18.82
N THR A 160 13.38 -17.66 19.76
CA THR A 160 12.94 -17.95 21.14
C THR A 160 11.44 -18.23 21.23
N THR A 161 10.62 -17.61 20.39
CA THR A 161 9.15 -17.78 20.44
C THR A 161 8.65 -19.02 19.71
N ILE A 162 9.34 -19.48 18.66
CA ILE A 162 8.95 -20.66 17.88
C ILE A 162 9.13 -21.97 18.67
N GLY A 163 10.05 -22.02 19.63
CA GLY A 163 10.35 -23.22 20.42
C GLY A 163 9.67 -23.29 21.80
N ASP A 164 8.94 -22.27 22.24
CA ASP A 164 8.35 -22.22 23.58
C ASP A 164 6.88 -22.69 23.59
N PRO A 165 6.57 -23.84 24.23
CA PRO A 165 5.19 -24.32 24.33
C PRO A 165 4.26 -23.35 25.09
N LEU A 166 4.77 -22.54 26.02
CA LEU A 166 3.94 -21.59 26.77
C LEU A 166 3.44 -20.43 25.90
N LEU A 167 4.28 -19.92 25.00
CA LEU A 167 3.89 -18.88 24.04
C LEU A 167 2.85 -19.39 23.04
N THR A 168 2.99 -20.64 22.58
CA THR A 168 1.98 -21.26 21.71
C THR A 168 0.63 -21.39 22.42
N MET A 169 0.61 -21.84 23.68
CA MET A 169 -0.62 -21.93 24.48
C MET A 169 -1.26 -20.56 24.71
N LYS A 170 -0.47 -19.53 25.08
CA LYS A 170 -0.95 -18.15 25.25
C LYS A 170 -1.61 -17.61 23.98
N SER A 171 -0.99 -17.83 22.81
CA SER A 171 -1.55 -17.38 21.53
C SER A 171 -2.93 -17.98 21.22
N LYS A 172 -3.14 -19.26 21.57
CA LYS A 172 -4.42 -19.95 21.37
C LYS A 172 -5.49 -19.48 22.36
N LEU A 173 -5.10 -19.19 23.60
CA LEU A 173 -6.00 -18.60 24.60
C LEU A 173 -6.44 -17.18 24.20
N ASP A 174 -5.51 -16.37 23.69
CA ASP A 174 -5.80 -15.01 23.21
C ASP A 174 -6.67 -14.99 21.94
N ALA A 175 -6.53 -15.99 21.05
CA ALA A 175 -7.42 -16.14 19.90
C ALA A 175 -8.86 -16.47 20.34
N ASN A 176 -9.03 -17.32 21.36
CA ASN A 176 -10.34 -17.66 21.92
C ASN A 176 -11.02 -16.49 22.64
N SER A 177 -10.25 -15.65 23.34
CA SER A 177 -10.80 -14.46 24.01
C SER A 177 -11.28 -13.40 22.99
N LYS A 178 -10.54 -13.21 21.89
CA LYS A 178 -10.92 -12.29 20.81
C LYS A 178 -12.19 -12.74 20.06
N ASN A 179 -12.36 -14.04 19.83
CA ASN A 179 -13.57 -14.57 19.19
C ASN A 179 -14.82 -14.40 20.08
N LYS A 180 -14.70 -14.48 21.41
CA LYS A 180 -15.82 -14.19 22.32
C LYS A 180 -16.26 -12.72 22.31
N ASN A 181 -15.32 -11.79 22.12
CA ASN A 181 -15.64 -10.35 22.11
C ASN A 181 -16.21 -9.87 20.76
N LYS A 182 -15.83 -10.49 19.64
CA LYS A 182 -16.43 -10.17 18.33
C LYS A 182 -17.94 -10.45 18.28
N ASN A 183 -18.38 -11.59 18.81
CA ASN A 183 -19.81 -11.93 18.86
C ASN A 183 -20.64 -10.98 19.75
N LYS A 184 -20.01 -10.28 20.71
CA LYS A 184 -20.69 -9.28 21.54
C LYS A 184 -20.79 -7.91 20.86
N ASN A 185 -19.80 -7.53 20.06
CA ASN A 185 -19.80 -6.25 19.35
C ASN A 185 -20.76 -6.25 18.15
N GLU A 186 -20.90 -7.37 17.43
CA GLU A 186 -21.88 -7.49 16.34
C GLU A 186 -23.35 -7.39 16.82
N ALA A 187 -23.62 -7.80 18.06
CA ALA A 187 -24.94 -7.64 18.67
C ALA A 187 -25.26 -6.18 19.04
N HIS A 188 -24.24 -5.34 19.29
CA HIS A 188 -24.41 -3.93 19.63
C HIS A 188 -24.53 -3.04 18.38
N GLU A 189 -23.90 -3.39 17.26
CA GLU A 189 -24.00 -2.62 16.00
C GLU A 189 -25.40 -2.66 15.34
N LYS A 190 -26.21 -3.68 15.59
CA LYS A 190 -27.58 -3.76 15.03
C LYS A 190 -28.61 -2.93 15.82
N ARG A 191 -28.27 -2.39 16.99
CA ARG A 191 -29.15 -1.53 17.80
C ARG A 191 -28.93 -0.03 17.62
N GLU A 192 -27.86 0.42 16.95
CA GLU A 192 -27.54 1.85 16.78
C GLU A 192 -27.97 2.46 15.42
N LYS A 193 -28.88 1.83 14.66
CA LYS A 193 -29.37 2.39 13.37
C LYS A 193 -30.76 3.04 13.41
N ARG A 194 -31.23 3.42 14.59
CA ARG A 194 -32.39 4.31 14.75
C ARG A 194 -31.96 5.40 15.73
N ASP A 195 -32.16 6.65 15.35
CA ASP A 195 -31.84 7.86 16.11
C ASP A 195 -30.48 8.51 15.84
N ARG A 196 -30.23 9.01 14.62
CA ARG A 196 -29.42 10.24 14.38
C ARG A 196 -29.90 10.98 13.12
N SER A 197 -31.05 11.64 13.23
CA SER A 197 -31.46 12.73 12.33
C SER A 197 -31.61 14.02 13.16
N SER A 198 -30.49 14.66 13.48
CA SER A 198 -30.40 16.10 13.78
C SER A 198 -29.01 16.36 14.36
N ASN A 199 -28.18 17.08 13.63
CA ASN A 199 -27.60 18.36 14.03
C ASN A 199 -26.27 18.55 13.29
N GLY A 200 -26.31 19.35 12.23
CA GLY A 200 -25.12 19.97 11.69
C GLY A 200 -24.65 21.06 12.66
N SER A 201 -23.42 20.94 13.13
CA SER A 201 -22.48 22.03 13.41
C SER A 201 -21.38 21.52 14.34
N ASN A 202 -20.16 21.99 14.06
CA ASN A 202 -18.98 21.96 14.91
C ASN A 202 -17.97 20.80 14.69
N SER A 203 -17.34 20.81 13.51
CA SER A 203 -16.18 19.98 13.16
C SER A 203 -14.84 20.74 13.23
N GLU A 204 -14.72 21.78 14.07
CA GLU A 204 -13.44 22.49 14.27
C GLU A 204 -12.85 22.33 15.68
N ALA A 205 -13.63 21.96 16.70
CA ALA A 205 -13.13 21.83 18.08
C ALA A 205 -12.48 20.47 18.42
N LEU A 206 -12.67 19.43 17.58
CA LEU A 206 -12.12 18.09 17.86
C LEU A 206 -10.66 17.95 17.39
N SER A 207 -10.25 18.65 16.33
CA SER A 207 -8.87 18.61 15.81
C SER A 207 -7.90 19.45 16.64
N THR A 208 -8.36 20.57 17.21
CA THR A 208 -7.56 21.42 18.13
C THR A 208 -7.28 20.68 19.44
N SER A 209 -8.25 19.96 20.00
CA SER A 209 -8.04 19.14 21.20
C SER A 209 -7.02 18.01 20.99
N SER A 210 -6.92 17.47 19.77
CA SER A 210 -5.92 16.45 19.40
C SER A 210 -4.51 17.04 19.28
N ILE A 211 -4.38 18.21 18.62
CA ILE A 211 -3.11 18.94 18.55
C ILE A 211 -2.67 19.43 19.94
N GLU A 212 -3.59 19.92 20.78
CA GLU A 212 -3.30 20.39 22.13
C GLU A 212 -2.86 19.25 23.04
N LYS A 213 -3.46 18.06 22.90
CA LYS A 213 -2.98 16.84 23.57
C LYS A 213 -1.55 16.50 23.17
N LEU A 214 -1.21 16.56 21.88
CA LEU A 214 0.15 16.33 21.39
C LEU A 214 1.15 17.39 21.89
N ARG A 215 0.72 18.65 22.00
CA ARG A 215 1.54 19.73 22.61
C ARG A 215 1.74 19.49 24.11
N ALA A 216 0.71 19.10 24.84
CA ALA A 216 0.79 18.77 26.26
C ALA A 216 1.71 17.55 26.51
N GLU A 217 1.61 16.52 25.66
CA GLU A 217 2.49 15.35 25.71
C GLU A 217 3.95 15.73 25.41
N ARG A 218 4.20 16.58 24.40
CA ARG A 218 5.54 17.11 24.12
C ARG A 218 6.11 17.88 25.32
N LEU A 219 5.34 18.80 25.90
CA LEU A 219 5.75 19.56 27.09
C LEU A 219 6.01 18.65 28.30
N ALA A 220 5.24 17.57 28.47
CA ALA A 220 5.48 16.59 29.53
C ALA A 220 6.79 15.82 29.32
N ARG A 221 7.11 15.45 28.07
CA ARG A 221 8.37 14.79 27.70
C ARG A 221 9.56 15.72 27.95
N GLU A 222 9.48 16.97 27.49
CA GLU A 222 10.50 17.99 27.70
C GLU A 222 10.72 18.27 29.20
N LYS A 223 9.66 18.38 30.01
CA LYS A 223 9.77 18.53 31.47
C LYS A 223 10.46 17.34 32.12
N LYS A 224 10.14 16.11 31.70
CA LYS A 224 10.77 14.90 32.24
C LYS A 224 12.26 14.82 31.91
N GLU A 225 12.64 15.17 30.68
CA GLU A 225 14.04 15.25 30.25
C GLU A 225 14.78 16.38 30.96
N HIS A 226 14.15 17.55 31.09
CA HIS A 226 14.71 18.68 31.86
C HIS A 226 14.95 18.31 33.32
N LEU A 227 14.01 17.62 33.97
CA LEU A 227 14.21 17.12 35.34
C LEU A 227 15.34 16.08 35.41
N ARG A 228 15.46 15.19 34.41
CA ARG A 228 16.56 14.22 34.34
C ARG A 228 17.91 14.94 34.21
N VAL A 229 18.01 15.94 33.34
CA VAL A 229 19.21 16.75 33.16
C VAL A 229 19.53 17.54 34.42
N GLN A 230 18.53 18.17 35.04
CA GLN A 230 18.69 18.92 36.28
C GLN A 230 19.20 18.05 37.43
N LYS A 231 18.74 16.79 37.52
CA LYS A 231 19.24 15.80 38.49
C LYS A 231 20.70 15.41 38.24
N LEU A 232 21.10 15.28 36.97
CA LEU A 232 22.50 15.00 36.60
C LEU A 232 23.41 16.20 36.88
N LEU A 233 22.89 17.42 36.69
CA LEU A 233 23.63 18.66 36.87
C LEU A 233 23.76 19.04 38.35
N ASN A 234 22.80 18.63 39.19
CA ASN A 234 22.80 18.88 40.63
C ASN A 234 22.69 17.57 41.44
N PRO A 235 23.74 16.72 41.45
CA PRO A 235 23.71 15.44 42.15
C PRO A 235 23.58 15.59 43.67
N ASN A 236 24.01 16.73 44.22
CA ASN A 236 23.99 17.01 45.65
C ASN A 236 22.62 17.48 46.20
N LEU A 237 21.66 17.82 45.32
CA LEU A 237 20.31 18.22 45.74
C LEU A 237 19.34 17.03 45.91
N VAL A 238 19.77 15.81 45.56
CA VAL A 238 18.94 14.59 45.61
C VAL A 238 19.50 13.57 46.62
N ALA A 239 20.41 14.00 47.50
CA ALA A 239 20.74 13.22 48.67
C ALA A 239 19.54 13.23 49.64
N GLU A 240 19.17 12.05 50.11
CA GLU A 240 18.17 11.79 51.17
C GLU A 240 16.69 11.72 50.73
N SER A 241 16.36 10.69 49.94
CA SER A 241 15.10 9.98 50.17
C SER A 241 15.36 8.48 50.34
N GLY A 242 15.67 8.11 51.58
CA GLY A 242 15.31 6.84 52.20
C GLY A 242 15.66 5.56 51.44
N SER A 243 16.93 5.17 51.46
CA SER A 243 17.27 3.74 51.34
C SER A 243 17.02 3.03 52.68
N THR A 244 15.78 3.05 53.17
CA THR A 244 15.33 2.24 54.32
C THR A 244 14.51 1.03 53.84
N GLY A 245 14.85 0.49 52.67
CA GLY A 245 14.16 -0.66 52.08
C GLY A 245 14.79 -1.98 52.51
N ARG A 246 13.99 -2.85 53.15
CA ARG A 246 14.36 -4.26 53.40
C ARG A 246 14.73 -4.97 52.09
N TYR A 247 15.43 -6.10 52.20
CA TYR A 247 15.93 -6.92 51.08
C TYR A 247 14.94 -7.11 49.89
N ASN A 248 13.63 -7.17 50.16
CA ASN A 248 12.59 -7.30 49.13
C ASN A 248 12.48 -6.09 48.15
N SER A 249 12.93 -4.89 48.52
CA SER A 249 12.82 -3.72 47.65
C SER A 249 13.89 -3.66 46.55
N GLN A 250 14.87 -4.57 46.57
CA GLN A 250 15.97 -4.61 45.59
C GLN A 250 15.56 -5.29 44.27
N PHE A 251 14.67 -6.28 44.33
CA PHE A 251 14.34 -7.13 43.18
C PHE A 251 13.03 -6.75 42.49
N ASN A 252 12.16 -5.97 43.14
CA ASN A 252 10.95 -5.43 42.53
C ASN A 252 10.52 -4.10 43.21
N PRO A 253 11.18 -2.98 42.88
CA PRO A 253 10.95 -1.71 43.56
C PRO A 253 9.53 -1.20 43.34
N ASP A 254 8.97 -1.41 42.15
CA ASP A 254 7.64 -0.90 41.80
C ASP A 254 6.53 -1.68 42.49
N ALA A 255 6.62 -3.02 42.57
CA ALA A 255 5.64 -3.82 43.33
C ALA A 255 5.74 -3.56 44.83
N THR A 256 6.95 -3.35 45.34
CA THR A 256 7.15 -3.04 46.76
C THR A 256 6.57 -1.67 47.10
N LYS A 257 6.80 -0.65 46.26
CA LYS A 257 6.19 0.69 46.40
C LYS A 257 4.66 0.62 46.33
N ALA A 258 4.10 -0.07 45.34
CA ALA A 258 2.66 -0.22 45.20
C ALA A 258 2.03 -0.90 46.43
N ALA A 259 2.70 -1.93 47.00
CA ALA A 259 2.23 -2.58 48.22
C ALA A 259 2.29 -1.64 49.44
N HIS A 260 3.33 -0.81 49.56
CA HIS A 260 3.43 0.20 50.61
C HIS A 260 2.37 1.29 50.47
N GLU A 261 2.15 1.82 49.26
CA GLU A 261 1.10 2.81 48.97
C GLU A 261 -0.29 2.26 49.31
N LEU A 262 -0.58 1.00 48.96
CA LEU A 262 -1.83 0.33 49.33
C LEU A 262 -1.97 0.16 50.85
N SER A 263 -0.87 -0.15 51.55
CA SER A 263 -0.86 -0.28 53.01
C SER A 263 -1.07 1.06 53.72
N GLU A 264 -0.49 2.15 53.22
CA GLU A 264 -0.66 3.49 53.78
C GLU A 264 -2.10 4.00 53.60
N LEU A 265 -2.68 3.77 52.42
CA LEU A 265 -4.09 4.08 52.14
C LEU A 265 -5.03 3.28 53.05
N SER A 266 -4.72 2.00 53.32
CA SER A 266 -5.47 1.17 54.27
C SER A 266 -5.30 1.63 55.73
N SER A 267 -4.15 2.19 56.09
CA SER A 267 -3.88 2.66 57.46
C SER A 267 -4.63 3.95 57.78
N LEU A 268 -4.84 4.82 56.78
CA LEU A 268 -5.56 6.08 56.96
C LEU A 268 -7.05 5.87 57.24
N ASP A 269 -7.70 4.90 56.57
CA ASP A 269 -9.12 4.55 56.76
C ASP A 269 -9.42 3.85 58.10
N ASN A 270 -8.39 3.28 58.75
CA ASN A 270 -8.54 2.62 60.06
C ASN A 270 -8.26 3.53 61.27
N SER A 271 -7.73 4.75 61.05
CA SER A 271 -7.38 5.67 62.13
C SER A 271 -8.60 6.34 62.80
N ASP A 272 -9.71 6.47 62.08
CA ASP A 272 -10.96 7.08 62.59
C ASP A 272 -11.81 6.12 63.44
N LYS A 273 -11.62 4.80 63.32
CA LYS A 273 -12.41 3.80 64.07
C LYS A 273 -11.96 3.58 65.51
N TYR A 274 -10.74 3.98 65.86
CA TYR A 274 -10.19 3.78 67.21
C TYR A 274 -10.20 5.03 68.09
N ASN A 275 -10.36 6.23 67.52
CA ASN A 275 -10.36 7.49 68.29
C ASN A 275 -11.72 7.83 68.96
N ASN A 276 -12.81 7.12 68.65
CA ASN A 276 -14.13 7.40 69.23
C ASN A 276 -14.50 6.57 70.47
N ARG A 277 -13.62 5.69 70.97
CA ARG A 277 -13.92 4.84 72.14
C ARG A 277 -13.62 5.47 73.51
N TYR A 278 -12.98 6.64 73.56
CA TYR A 278 -12.60 7.32 74.82
C TYR A 278 -13.36 8.63 75.09
N ARG A 279 -14.59 8.78 74.57
CA ARG A 279 -15.39 10.01 74.78
C ARG A 279 -16.85 9.77 75.16
N SER A 280 -17.13 8.85 76.09
CA SER A 280 -18.39 8.88 76.86
C SER A 280 -18.36 8.00 78.12
N ARG A 281 -17.74 8.50 79.19
CA ARG A 281 -18.20 8.18 80.55
C ARG A 281 -18.47 9.49 81.28
N ARG A 282 -19.64 10.08 81.01
CA ARG A 282 -20.21 11.09 81.90
C ARG A 282 -20.69 10.38 83.16
N TYR A 283 -20.01 10.69 84.25
CA TYR A 283 -20.36 10.39 85.62
C TYR A 283 -21.75 10.96 85.94
N ARG A 284 -22.64 10.15 86.52
CA ARG A 284 -23.95 10.59 87.03
C ARG A 284 -24.03 10.10 88.49
N PRO A 285 -23.84 10.96 89.50
CA PRO A 285 -24.02 10.55 90.88
C PRO A 285 -25.50 10.65 91.27
N TYR A 286 -25.96 9.69 92.07
CA TYR A 286 -27.10 9.83 92.98
C TYR A 286 -26.65 10.54 94.24
#